data_AF-A0AAU8JRD0-F1
#
_entry.id   AF-A0AAU8JRD0-F1
#
_cell.length_a   1.000
_cell.length_b   1.000
_cell.length_c   1.000
_cell.angle_alpha   90.00
_cell.angle_beta   90.00
_cell.angle_gamma   90.00
#
_symmetry.space_group_name_H-M   'P 1'
#
loop_
_entity.id
_entity.type
_entity.pdbx_description
1 polymer ?
#
loop_
_entity_poly.entity_id
_entity_poly.type
_entity_poly.pdbx_seq_one_letter_code
_entity_poly.pdbx_strand_id
1 'polypeptide(L)'
;MTTTQLTAPVDEELAAFARAQAERAGLETGEYVARLIAADRAAASGTPAEQRARADRLAAVAYHHWAAAGHPEEGALTLDETFA
;
A
#
# COMPACT_ATOMS: atom_id res chain seq x y z
N MET A 1 -9.21 9.37 -23.76
CA MET A 1 -8.87 8.61 -22.53
C MET A 1 -9.81 9.06 -21.44
N THR A 2 -10.40 8.13 -20.69
CA THR A 2 -11.30 8.44 -19.58
C THR A 2 -10.47 8.47 -18.30
N THR A 3 -10.57 9.55 -17.52
CA THR A 3 -9.92 9.66 -16.22
C THR A 3 -10.87 9.16 -15.14
N THR A 4 -10.39 8.33 -14.22
CA THR A 4 -11.15 7.84 -13.06
C THR A 4 -10.59 8.47 -11.80
N GLN A 5 -11.48 8.95 -10.91
CA GLN A 5 -11.08 9.47 -9.60
C GLN A 5 -11.09 8.35 -8.56
N LEU A 6 -9.98 8.20 -7.84
CA LEU A 6 -9.90 7.37 -6.64
C LEU A 6 -9.92 8.28 -5.41
N THR A 7 -10.67 7.88 -4.38
CA THR A 7 -10.74 8.62 -3.11
C THR A 7 -10.56 7.63 -1.98
N ALA A 8 -9.59 7.87 -1.12
CA ALA A 8 -9.27 7.03 0.03
C ALA A 8 -9.01 7.92 1.25
N PRO A 9 -9.54 7.57 2.43
CA PRO A 9 -9.13 8.24 3.66
C PRO A 9 -7.66 7.89 3.95
N VAL A 10 -6.89 8.91 4.30
CA VAL A 10 -5.50 8.79 4.74
C VAL A 10 -5.32 9.64 5.99
N ASP A 11 -4.43 9.24 6.89
CA ASP A 11 -4.06 10.12 7.99
C ASP A 11 -3.31 11.37 7.51
N GLU A 12 -3.28 12.41 8.34
CA GLU A 12 -2.69 13.70 7.97
C GLU A 12 -1.17 13.60 7.76
N GLU A 13 -0.49 12.69 8.45
CA GLU A 13 0.96 12.51 8.30
C GLU A 13 1.30 11.97 6.90
N LEU A 14 0.56 10.95 6.45
CA LEU A 14 0.69 10.39 5.11
C LEU A 14 0.29 11.41 4.04
N ALA A 15 -0.77 12.20 4.28
CA ALA A 15 -1.16 13.27 3.36
C ALA A 15 -0.06 14.33 3.23
N ALA A 16 0.52 14.78 4.36
CA ALA A 16 1.62 15.73 4.38
C ALA A 16 2.88 15.17 3.71
N PHE A 17 3.20 13.91 3.97
CA PHE A 17 4.31 13.21 3.32
C PHE A 17 4.13 13.18 1.80
N ALA A 18 2.96 12.77 1.30
CA ALA A 18 2.68 12.70 -0.12
C ALA A 18 2.81 14.06 -0.81
N ARG A 19 2.29 15.13 -0.19
CA ARG A 19 2.42 16.51 -0.69
C ARG A 19 3.90 16.93 -0.77
N ALA A 20 4.69 16.68 0.27
CA ALA A 20 6.11 17.04 0.29
C ALA A 20 6.94 16.26 -0.75
N GLN A 21 6.66 14.97 -0.96
CA GLN A 21 7.34 14.19 -2.00
C GLN A 21 6.95 14.65 -3.41
N ALA A 22 5.67 14.98 -3.62
CA ALA A 22 5.19 15.52 -4.88
C ALA A 22 5.88 16.85 -5.22
N GLU A 23 5.97 17.76 -4.24
CA GLU A 23 6.68 19.05 -4.39
C GLU A 23 8.15 18.85 -4.77
N ARG A 24 8.87 17.96 -4.07
CA ARG A 24 10.27 17.64 -4.39
C ARG A 24 10.44 17.06 -5.80
N ALA A 25 9.44 16.35 -6.30
CA ALA A 25 9.43 15.81 -7.64
C ALA A 25 8.93 16.81 -8.70
N GLY A 26 8.47 18.00 -8.30
CA GLY A 26 7.87 19.00 -9.19
C GLY A 26 6.52 18.56 -9.76
N LEU A 27 5.75 17.77 -8.99
CA LEU A 27 4.48 17.17 -9.42
C LEU A 27 3.30 17.63 -8.56
N GLU A 28 2.11 17.61 -9.14
CA GLU A 28 0.87 17.66 -8.38
C GLU A 28 0.72 16.39 -7.53
N THR A 29 0.12 16.51 -6.33
CA THR A 29 0.02 15.37 -5.39
C THR A 29 -0.73 14.19 -6.01
N GLY A 30 -1.82 14.44 -6.74
CA GLY A 30 -2.58 13.38 -7.42
C GLY A 30 -1.77 12.69 -8.53
N GLU A 31 -0.93 13.43 -9.25
CA GLU A 31 -0.06 12.87 -10.30
C GLU A 31 1.06 12.00 -9.69
N TYR A 32 1.66 12.46 -8.59
CA TYR A 32 2.63 11.70 -7.82
C TYR A 32 2.05 10.35 -7.34
N VAL A 33 0.85 10.39 -6.73
CA VAL A 33 0.16 9.18 -6.26
C VAL A 33 -0.21 8.25 -7.43
N ALA A 34 -0.71 8.78 -8.54
CA ALA A 34 -1.03 7.98 -9.72
C ALA A 34 0.22 7.27 -10.29
N ARG A 35 1.37 7.95 -10.32
CA ARG A 35 2.65 7.33 -10.73
C ARG A 35 3.11 6.24 -9.78
N LEU A 36 2.96 6.44 -8.46
CA LEU A 36 3.27 5.39 -7.48
C LEU A 36 2.40 4.15 -7.69
N ILE A 37 1.10 4.30 -7.90
CA ILE A 37 0.19 3.19 -8.16
C ILE A 37 0.56 2.46 -9.46
N ALA A 38 0.92 3.20 -10.51
CA ALA A 38 1.38 2.61 -11.77
C ALA A 38 2.70 1.82 -11.60
N ALA A 39 3.63 2.34 -10.80
CA ALA A 39 4.88 1.65 -10.48
C ALA A 39 4.64 0.38 -9.64
N ASP A 40 3.74 0.42 -8.64
CA ASP A 40 3.36 -0.76 -7.87
C ASP A 40 2.74 -1.84 -8.76
N ARG A 41 1.84 -1.45 -9.66
CA ARG A 41 1.27 -2.36 -10.66
C ARG A 41 2.34 -3.00 -11.54
N ALA A 42 3.31 -2.21 -12.03
CA ALA A 42 4.39 -2.73 -12.84
C ALA A 42 5.25 -3.75 -12.07
N ALA A 43 5.58 -3.45 -10.81
CA ALA A 43 6.34 -4.36 -9.93
C ALA A 43 5.58 -5.66 -9.65
N ALA A 44 4.25 -5.61 -9.52
CA ALA A 44 3.42 -6.80 -9.33
C ALA A 44 3.49 -7.78 -10.51
N SER A 45 3.71 -7.27 -11.73
CA SER A 45 3.87 -8.06 -12.96
C SER A 45 5.32 -8.16 -13.44
N GLY A 46 6.28 -7.70 -12.64
CA GLY A 46 7.69 -7.57 -12.99
C GLY A 46 8.45 -8.89 -12.91
N THR A 47 9.77 -8.81 -12.81
CA THR A 47 10.64 -9.95 -12.53
C THR A 47 10.32 -10.57 -11.15
N PRO A 48 10.68 -11.83 -10.91
CA PRO A 48 10.48 -12.46 -9.59
C PRO A 48 11.10 -11.67 -8.43
N ALA A 49 12.24 -10.99 -8.67
CA ALA A 49 12.89 -10.14 -7.66
C ALA A 49 12.05 -8.91 -7.33
N GLU A 50 11.46 -8.24 -8.33
CA GLU A 50 10.59 -7.08 -8.14
C GLU A 50 9.27 -7.47 -7.46
N GLN A 51 8.69 -8.62 -7.86
CA GLN A 51 7.51 -9.16 -7.22
C GLN A 51 7.76 -9.48 -5.74
N ARG A 52 8.91 -10.07 -5.42
CA ARG A 52 9.30 -10.36 -4.03
C ARG A 52 9.50 -9.08 -3.22
N ALA A 53 10.25 -8.12 -3.75
CA ALA A 53 10.46 -6.83 -3.07
C ALA A 53 9.13 -6.12 -2.80
N ARG A 54 8.15 -6.23 -3.72
CA ARG A 54 6.79 -5.73 -3.49
C ARG A 54 6.08 -6.49 -2.37
N ALA A 55 6.10 -7.83 -2.40
CA ALA A 55 5.48 -8.66 -1.38
C ALA A 55 6.03 -8.36 0.02
N ASP A 56 7.35 -8.19 0.15
CA ASP A 56 8.00 -7.89 1.43
C ASP A 56 7.55 -6.53 2.00
N ARG A 57 7.44 -5.49 1.15
CA ARG A 57 6.92 -4.18 1.58
C ARG A 57 5.47 -4.26 2.04
N LEU A 58 4.62 -5.00 1.32
CA LEU A 58 3.21 -5.16 1.71
C LEU A 58 3.07 -5.97 2.99
N ALA A 59 3.87 -7.01 3.17
CA ALA A 59 3.89 -7.80 4.40
C ALA A 59 4.28 -6.94 5.61
N ALA A 60 5.28 -6.06 5.48
CA ALA A 60 5.68 -5.13 6.54
C ALA A 60 4.54 -4.17 6.91
N VAL A 61 3.86 -3.57 5.91
CA VAL A 61 2.71 -2.69 6.15
C VAL A 61 1.57 -3.44 6.85
N ALA A 62 1.22 -4.63 6.37
CA ALA A 62 0.18 -5.47 6.97
C ALA A 62 0.51 -5.83 8.43
N TYR A 63 1.76 -6.19 8.70
CA TYR A 63 2.23 -6.49 10.05
C TYR A 63 2.13 -5.26 10.97
N HIS A 64 2.58 -4.08 10.51
CA HIS A 64 2.47 -2.85 11.30
C HIS A 64 1.01 -2.51 11.62
N HIS A 65 0.10 -2.68 10.66
CA HIS A 65 -1.33 -2.50 10.90
C HIS A 65 -1.88 -3.48 11.94
N TRP A 66 -1.55 -4.76 11.82
CA TRP A 66 -1.96 -5.80 12.77
C TRP A 66 -1.41 -5.53 14.19
N ALA A 67 -0.13 -5.14 14.29
CA ALA A 67 0.51 -4.80 15.55
C ALA A 67 -0.09 -3.53 16.19
N ALA A 68 -0.35 -2.48 15.39
CA ALA A 68 -0.98 -1.25 15.86
C ALA A 68 -2.42 -1.46 16.35
N ALA A 69 -3.12 -2.45 15.78
CA ALA A 69 -4.44 -2.88 16.25
C ALA A 69 -4.41 -3.75 17.53
N GLY A 70 -3.22 -4.00 18.09
CA GLY A 70 -3.08 -4.76 19.33
C GLY A 70 -3.11 -6.28 19.17
N HIS A 71 -2.79 -6.79 17.97
CA HIS A 71 -2.81 -8.22 17.65
C HIS A 71 -4.20 -8.85 17.83
N PRO A 72 -5.24 -8.35 17.13
CA PRO A 72 -6.60 -8.84 17.31
C PRO A 72 -6.70 -10.34 16.98
N GLU A 73 -7.31 -11.11 17.89
CA GLU A 73 -7.66 -12.53 17.70
C GLU A 73 -9.16 -12.73 17.46
N GLU A 74 -9.98 -11.68 17.57
CA GLU A 74 -11.41 -11.75 17.32
C GLU A 74 -11.69 -12.09 15.85
N GLY A 75 -12.37 -13.21 15.62
CA GLY A 75 -12.59 -13.76 14.29
C GLY A 75 -11.38 -14.48 13.68
N ALA A 76 -10.31 -14.73 14.46
CA ALA A 76 -9.21 -15.57 14.01
C ALA A 76 -9.67 -17.02 13.83
N LEU A 77 -9.20 -17.65 12.76
CA LEU A 77 -9.43 -19.07 12.51
C LEU A 77 -8.44 -19.89 13.35
N THR A 78 -8.91 -21.00 13.88
CA THR A 78 -8.05 -22.07 14.39
C THR A 78 -7.24 -22.70 13.24
N LEU A 79 -6.19 -23.45 13.58
CA LEU A 79 -5.41 -24.19 12.57
C LEU A 79 -6.28 -25.19 11.79
N ASP A 80 -7.18 -25.89 12.48
CA ASP A 80 -8.11 -26.84 11.84
C ASP A 80 -9.06 -26.11 10.88
N GLU A 81 -9.58 -24.93 11.26
CA GLU A 81 -10.42 -24.11 10.39
C GLU A 81 -9.66 -23.49 9.20
N THR A 82 -8.35 -23.29 9.35
CA THR A 82 -7.50 -22.70 8.29
C THR A 82 -7.20 -23.70 7.17
N PHE A 83 -7.10 -24.99 7.48
CA PHE A 83 -6.71 -26.06 6.54
C PHE A 83 -7.83 -27.03 6.18
N ALA A 84 -9.05 -26.83 6.68
CA ALA A 84 -10.26 -27.58 6.30
C ALA A 84 -10.78 -27.18 4.90
#